data_AF-A0A859QGH8-F1
#
_entry.id   AF-A0A859QGH8-F1
#
_cell.length_a   1.000
_cell.length_b   1.000
_cell.length_c   1.000
_cell.angle_alpha   90.00
_cell.angle_beta   90.00
_cell.angle_gamma   90.00
#
_symmetry.space_group_name_H-M   'P 1'
#
loop_
_entity.id
_entity.type
_entity.pdbx_description
1 polymer ?
#
loop_
_entity_poly.entity_id
_entity_poly.type
_entity_poly.pdbx_seq_one_letter_code
_entity_poly.pdbx_strand_id
1 'polypeptide(L)'
;MRNVRESVFLGVPQIWIERNGHLSAPRRHTIHWRPRGRGRWQPIDSGKPWGDVDLAVIENGELQYAVDAAIVPKAFNIAFDRGRRQLRISGLEAGLLAARGATNLDVKLEGDEALVMLGAPSGKPIIELRPRWNAELALTLSDPRSDLRLIDADDALVKPHSILCVDGLKGFRILAMRPTSLCMELQARDTPRLTIARSISGEVPLSAFTDAMTHLLGSSESLDARIVLSATGATENIAEVRWYAEDVDPFNPPAPNAFSALATGHRLDLRSIAICHPAAGVASVTAPVGQADMGKELSEKLPAGPWLVYGRRSNGARIRPRIVPALSGVPSSEETLLERAIRTDSASARATAFAQAYSNPDQIPPRDRRTLIELLVLARREGLPISSVDALKALDRSARVATWLLAFCESLEERAALLDLQRDLPFIWASTTIEGWLSAFSARIEDVRSRLAEIGIGGDVVYRNVLSALSEIVNLRPELAGHAKAVFLTHVAAEMAREGKAIDGAAVHFLQIRRNVSKRSEIDRLRGSHDDADPPPQQLLGPKCLAAYRSQSDPYDSSFAHVIAAPFAIVDHACGRFTLDEKELRRCRDAWLYDPEYFEAIVPMGIDEVLRGFAGSGEGRR
;
A
#
# COMPACT_ATOMS: atom_id res chain seq x y z
N MET A 1 27.38 8.77 -7.13
CA MET A 1 26.21 9.61 -6.79
C MET A 1 25.03 9.16 -7.62
N ARG A 2 23.84 8.99 -7.03
CA ARG A 2 22.62 8.73 -7.81
C ARG A 2 22.27 10.03 -8.58
N ASN A 3 21.89 9.94 -9.87
CA ASN A 3 21.50 11.04 -10.77
C ASN A 3 22.60 11.79 -11.55
N VAL A 4 23.87 11.37 -11.49
CA VAL A 4 24.94 11.89 -12.36
C VAL A 4 25.14 10.96 -13.56
N ARG A 5 25.20 11.52 -14.78
CA ARG A 5 25.29 10.74 -16.04
C ARG A 5 26.59 9.94 -16.22
N GLU A 6 27.66 10.31 -15.51
CA GLU A 6 28.98 9.69 -15.62
C GLU A 6 29.46 9.18 -14.24
N SER A 7 30.32 8.16 -14.25
CA SER A 7 30.92 7.61 -13.05
C SER A 7 31.88 8.62 -12.42
N VAL A 8 31.50 9.19 -11.28
CA VAL A 8 32.32 10.12 -10.49
C VAL A 8 32.79 9.42 -9.22
N PHE A 9 34.09 9.46 -8.96
CA PHE A 9 34.71 8.86 -7.78
C PHE A 9 34.63 9.81 -6.58
N LEU A 10 34.20 9.27 -5.42
CA LEU A 10 34.24 9.96 -4.13
C LEU A 10 35.61 9.72 -3.47
N GLY A 11 36.48 10.72 -3.53
CA GLY A 11 37.89 10.60 -3.17
C GLY A 11 38.73 9.91 -4.25
N VAL A 12 40.04 9.87 -4.04
CA VAL A 12 40.99 9.29 -5.02
C VAL A 12 40.72 7.79 -5.18
N PRO A 13 40.44 7.30 -6.41
CA PRO A 13 40.17 5.89 -6.65
C PRO A 13 41.42 5.03 -6.43
N GLN A 14 41.20 3.75 -6.13
CA GLN A 14 42.28 2.77 -6.20
C GLN A 14 42.61 2.46 -7.65
N ILE A 15 43.89 2.58 -8.01
CA ILE A 15 44.39 2.31 -9.36
C ILE A 15 44.99 0.91 -9.39
N TRP A 16 44.67 0.17 -10.45
CA TRP A 16 45.26 -1.13 -10.75
C TRP A 16 45.87 -1.08 -12.14
N ILE A 17 47.06 -1.63 -12.29
CA ILE A 17 47.74 -1.80 -13.57
C ILE A 17 47.90 -3.27 -13.89
N GLU A 18 47.56 -3.65 -15.11
CA GLU A 18 47.79 -5.01 -15.61
C GLU A 18 49.22 -5.12 -16.15
N ARG A 19 50.00 -6.05 -15.61
CA ARG A 19 51.36 -6.38 -16.08
C ARG A 19 51.41 -7.88 -16.33
N ASN A 20 51.69 -8.29 -17.56
CA ASN A 20 51.83 -9.69 -17.94
C ASN A 20 50.65 -10.58 -17.51
N GLY A 21 49.40 -10.08 -17.62
CA GLY A 21 48.19 -10.82 -17.24
C GLY A 21 47.87 -10.83 -15.74
N HIS A 22 48.62 -10.08 -14.91
CA HIS A 22 48.35 -9.92 -13.48
C HIS A 22 48.02 -8.46 -13.12
N LEU A 23 46.99 -8.26 -12.32
CA LEU A 23 46.65 -6.96 -11.75
C LEU A 23 47.53 -6.66 -10.53
N SER A 24 48.14 -5.49 -10.50
CA SER A 24 48.97 -5.00 -9.40
C SER A 24 48.66 -3.54 -9.11
N ALA A 25 48.75 -3.12 -7.84
CA ALA A 25 48.62 -1.72 -7.47
C ALA A 25 49.97 -1.00 -7.66
N PRO A 26 50.02 0.13 -8.39
CA PRO A 26 51.24 0.94 -8.50
C PRO A 26 51.62 1.52 -7.14
N ARG A 27 52.92 1.80 -6.95
CA ARG A 27 53.39 2.46 -5.72
C ARG A 27 52.82 3.88 -5.67
N ARG A 28 52.30 4.29 -4.52
CA ARG A 28 51.62 5.59 -4.37
C ARG A 28 52.42 6.81 -4.87
N HIS A 29 53.74 6.84 -4.65
CA HIS A 29 54.62 7.92 -5.09
C HIS A 29 54.89 7.97 -6.61
N THR A 30 54.55 6.90 -7.35
CA THR A 30 54.65 6.89 -8.83
C THR A 30 53.35 7.37 -9.48
N ILE A 31 52.28 7.52 -8.70
CA ILE A 31 50.99 8.03 -9.17
C ILE A 31 51.07 9.56 -9.25
N HIS A 32 50.76 10.08 -10.42
CA HIS A 32 50.70 11.49 -10.72
C HIS A 32 49.34 11.87 -11.27
N TRP A 33 49.00 13.15 -11.18
CA TRP A 33 47.78 13.69 -11.74
C TRP A 33 48.03 15.04 -12.38
N ARG A 34 47.10 15.47 -13.23
CA ARG A 34 46.99 16.84 -13.74
C ARG A 34 45.54 17.13 -14.13
N PRO A 35 45.11 18.39 -14.24
CA PRO A 35 43.84 18.72 -14.89
C PRO A 35 43.79 18.15 -16.31
N ARG A 36 42.65 17.59 -16.72
CA ARG A 36 42.53 16.87 -18.00
C ARG A 36 43.10 17.68 -19.17
N GLY A 37 44.05 17.08 -19.89
CA GLY A 37 44.65 17.66 -21.10
C GLY A 37 45.49 18.91 -20.90
N ARG A 38 45.81 19.35 -19.67
CA ARG A 38 46.60 20.57 -19.42
C ARG A 38 47.48 20.50 -18.17
N GLY A 39 48.50 21.36 -18.13
CA GLY A 39 49.39 21.48 -16.98
C GLY A 39 50.47 20.39 -16.91
N ARG A 40 51.31 20.48 -15.86
CA ARG A 40 52.38 19.51 -15.58
C ARG A 40 51.85 18.41 -14.67
N TRP A 41 52.41 17.21 -14.82
CA TRP A 41 52.17 16.10 -13.89
C TRP A 41 52.65 16.45 -12.49
N GLN A 42 51.79 16.20 -11.51
CA GLN A 42 52.05 16.45 -10.09
C GLN A 42 51.90 15.14 -9.31
N PRO A 43 52.77 14.84 -8.33
CA PRO A 43 52.57 13.69 -7.46
C PRO A 43 51.19 13.72 -6.80
N ILE A 44 50.53 12.57 -6.67
CA ILE A 44 49.16 12.47 -6.12
C ILE A 44 49.02 13.05 -4.71
N ASP A 45 50.10 13.00 -3.91
CA ASP A 45 50.12 13.50 -2.54
C ASP A 45 50.45 15.01 -2.45
N SER A 46 50.87 15.64 -3.54
CA SER A 46 51.26 17.06 -3.57
C SER A 46 50.08 18.03 -3.74
N GLY A 47 48.86 17.52 -3.92
CA GLY A 47 47.70 18.36 -4.18
C GLY A 47 46.37 17.63 -4.05
N LYS A 48 45.31 18.36 -4.41
CA LYS A 48 43.93 17.88 -4.39
C LYS A 48 43.50 17.56 -5.84
N PRO A 49 43.45 16.28 -6.26
CA PRO A 49 43.13 15.90 -7.64
C PRO A 49 41.61 15.96 -7.89
N TRP A 50 40.98 17.07 -7.54
CA TRP A 50 39.54 17.26 -7.66
C TRP A 50 39.19 17.89 -9.01
N GLY A 51 38.10 17.43 -9.60
CA GLY A 51 37.58 17.83 -10.89
C GLY A 51 37.77 16.76 -11.96
N ASP A 52 37.79 17.19 -13.22
CA ASP A 52 38.11 16.34 -14.35
C ASP A 52 39.64 16.28 -14.57
N VAL A 53 40.24 15.12 -14.34
CA VAL A 53 41.71 14.94 -14.24
C VAL A 53 42.21 13.76 -15.05
N ASP A 54 43.47 13.84 -15.48
CA ASP A 54 44.23 12.67 -15.93
C ASP A 54 44.98 12.10 -14.72
N LEU A 55 44.90 10.79 -14.49
CA LEU A 55 45.73 10.04 -13.57
C LEU A 55 46.77 9.25 -14.36
N ALA A 56 48.00 9.21 -13.88
CA ALA A 56 49.09 8.51 -14.55
C ALA A 56 50.01 7.77 -13.57
N VAL A 57 50.65 6.72 -14.08
CA VAL A 57 51.78 6.07 -13.43
C VAL A 57 53.05 6.49 -14.17
N ILE A 58 53.94 7.20 -13.47
CA ILE A 58 55.23 7.67 -13.99
C ILE A 58 56.34 6.97 -13.21
N GLU A 59 57.13 6.15 -13.92
CA GLU A 59 58.24 5.39 -13.36
C GLU A 59 59.53 5.79 -14.08
N ASN A 60 60.59 6.06 -13.32
CA ASN A 60 61.88 6.53 -13.85
C ASN A 60 61.79 7.77 -14.76
N GLY A 61 60.79 8.63 -14.54
CA GLY A 61 60.55 9.83 -15.34
C GLY A 61 59.79 9.60 -16.64
N GLU A 62 59.42 8.36 -16.96
CA GLU A 62 58.65 8.01 -18.14
C GLU A 62 57.18 7.72 -17.80
N LEU A 63 56.28 8.25 -18.62
CA LEU A 63 54.84 8.00 -18.52
C LEU A 63 54.54 6.58 -19.01
N GLN A 64 54.12 5.71 -18.11
CA GLN A 64 53.84 4.30 -18.43
C GLN A 64 52.37 4.09 -18.80
N TYR A 65 51.47 4.67 -18.00
CA TYR A 65 50.01 4.52 -18.16
C TYR A 65 49.32 5.84 -17.82
N ALA A 66 48.21 6.13 -18.49
CA ALA A 66 47.34 7.25 -18.18
C ALA A 66 45.87 6.85 -18.34
N VAL A 67 45.01 7.38 -17.48
CA VAL A 67 43.56 7.18 -17.52
C VAL A 67 42.86 8.45 -17.05
N ASP A 68 41.70 8.72 -17.62
CA ASP A 68 40.92 9.88 -17.25
C ASP A 68 40.00 9.54 -16.08
N ALA A 69 39.78 10.48 -15.16
CA ALA A 69 38.92 10.30 -14.01
C ALA A 69 38.21 11.60 -13.61
N ALA A 70 36.93 11.49 -13.31
CA ALA A 70 36.18 12.53 -12.61
C ALA A 70 36.21 12.23 -11.10
N ILE A 71 36.85 13.10 -10.32
CA ILE A 71 37.09 12.88 -8.89
C ILE A 71 36.57 14.08 -8.10
N VAL A 72 35.84 13.82 -7.01
CA VAL A 72 35.41 14.85 -6.06
C VAL A 72 35.90 14.52 -4.64
N PRO A 73 35.90 15.48 -3.69
CA PRO A 73 36.23 15.19 -2.30
C PRO A 73 35.41 14.05 -1.71
N LYS A 74 35.98 13.31 -0.76
CA LYS A 74 35.31 12.15 -0.14
C LYS A 74 34.02 12.54 0.59
N ALA A 75 33.97 13.73 1.18
CA ALA A 75 32.81 14.27 1.87
C ALA A 75 31.80 14.95 0.93
N PHE A 76 32.06 14.99 -0.38
CA PHE A 76 31.20 15.67 -1.34
C PHE A 76 29.83 15.00 -1.41
N ASN A 77 28.78 15.77 -1.17
CA ASN A 77 27.41 15.29 -1.22
C ASN A 77 26.49 16.32 -1.88
N ILE A 78 25.47 15.83 -2.57
CA ILE A 78 24.40 16.64 -3.17
C ILE A 78 23.08 16.15 -2.58
N ALA A 79 22.39 17.03 -1.85
CA ALA A 79 21.08 16.77 -1.27
C ALA A 79 20.04 17.75 -1.81
N PHE A 80 18.80 17.30 -1.97
CA PHE A 80 17.70 18.13 -2.44
C PHE A 80 16.84 18.61 -1.26
N ASP A 81 16.69 19.91 -1.07
CA ASP A 81 15.75 20.48 -0.10
C ASP A 81 14.39 20.70 -0.77
N ARG A 82 13.46 19.77 -0.50
CA ARG A 82 12.12 19.71 -1.07
C ARG A 82 11.26 20.92 -0.67
N GLY A 83 11.43 21.46 0.54
CA GLY A 83 10.57 22.54 1.05
C GLY A 83 10.89 23.90 0.43
N ARG A 84 12.14 24.11 0.01
CA ARG A 84 12.64 25.39 -0.49
C ARG A 84 13.06 25.39 -1.97
N ARG A 85 13.02 24.23 -2.63
CA ARG A 85 13.45 24.00 -4.03
C ARG A 85 14.92 24.43 -4.26
N GLN A 86 15.80 23.85 -3.46
CA GLN A 86 17.24 24.16 -3.46
C GLN A 86 18.07 22.87 -3.54
N LEU A 87 19.22 22.91 -4.21
CA LEU A 87 20.27 21.89 -4.05
C LEU A 87 21.23 22.34 -2.96
N ARG A 88 21.46 21.49 -1.97
CA ARG A 88 22.49 21.67 -0.96
C ARG A 88 23.68 20.80 -1.33
N ILE A 89 24.83 21.43 -1.51
CA ILE A 89 26.07 20.79 -1.90
C ILE A 89 27.06 20.99 -0.76
N SER A 90 27.42 19.91 -0.10
CA SER A 90 28.35 19.92 1.04
C SER A 90 29.65 19.22 0.68
N GLY A 91 30.71 19.48 1.45
CA GLY A 91 32.02 18.86 1.23
C GLY A 91 32.75 19.35 -0.02
N LEU A 92 32.50 20.60 -0.45
CA LEU A 92 33.11 21.19 -1.64
C LEU A 92 34.59 21.54 -1.44
N GLU A 93 35.07 21.64 -0.19
CA GLU A 93 36.47 21.93 0.19
C GLU A 93 37.13 23.10 -0.60
N ALA A 94 36.74 24.34 -0.30
CA ALA A 94 37.29 25.58 -0.88
C ALA A 94 37.17 25.73 -2.41
N GLY A 95 36.32 24.94 -3.08
CA GLY A 95 36.00 25.09 -4.50
C GLY A 95 35.03 26.25 -4.79
N LEU A 96 34.99 26.70 -6.04
CA LEU A 96 33.91 27.53 -6.57
C LEU A 96 32.82 26.63 -7.16
N LEU A 97 31.57 27.08 -7.16
CA LEU A 97 30.47 26.36 -7.78
C LEU A 97 29.67 27.30 -8.68
N ALA A 98 29.51 26.91 -9.93
CA ALA A 98 28.50 27.49 -10.82
C ALA A 98 27.39 26.47 -11.09
N ALA A 99 26.18 26.95 -11.33
CA ALA A 99 25.04 26.10 -11.63
C ALA A 99 24.19 26.71 -12.75
N ARG A 100 23.65 25.87 -13.64
CA ARG A 100 22.90 26.29 -14.82
C ARG A 100 21.72 25.36 -15.09
N GLY A 101 20.54 25.94 -15.30
CA GLY A 101 19.35 25.28 -15.86
C GLY A 101 19.09 25.78 -17.28
N ALA A 102 17.89 26.30 -17.59
CA ALA A 102 17.74 27.09 -18.82
C ALA A 102 18.50 28.42 -18.75
N THR A 103 18.56 29.02 -17.56
CA THR A 103 19.37 30.21 -17.21
C THR A 103 20.42 29.84 -16.17
N ASN A 104 21.35 30.76 -15.90
CA ASN A 104 22.26 30.63 -14.76
C ASN A 104 21.44 30.64 -13.46
N LEU A 105 21.77 29.75 -12.54
CA LEU A 105 21.09 29.60 -11.24
C LEU A 105 21.88 30.38 -10.18
N ASP A 106 21.16 30.91 -9.20
CA ASP A 106 21.78 31.63 -8.07
C ASP A 106 22.42 30.62 -7.10
N VAL A 107 23.65 30.91 -6.67
CA VAL A 107 24.44 30.05 -5.78
C VAL A 107 24.84 30.87 -4.56
N LYS A 108 24.39 30.46 -3.38
CA LYS A 108 24.71 31.08 -2.10
C LYS A 108 25.61 30.15 -1.30
N LEU A 109 26.66 30.71 -0.70
CA LEU A 109 27.54 29.96 0.20
C LEU A 109 27.10 30.21 1.64
N GLU A 110 26.74 29.16 2.36
CA GLU A 110 26.40 29.17 3.78
C GLU A 110 27.40 28.27 4.53
N GLY A 111 28.48 28.86 5.04
CA GLY A 111 29.56 28.11 5.68
C GLY A 111 30.26 27.18 4.68
N ASP A 112 30.29 25.88 5.00
CA ASP A 112 30.90 24.82 4.16
C ASP A 112 29.93 24.23 3.12
N GLU A 113 28.71 24.77 3.03
CA GLU A 113 27.68 24.33 2.09
C GLU A 113 27.39 25.38 1.02
N ALA A 114 27.18 24.92 -0.21
CA ALA A 114 26.66 25.72 -1.29
C ALA A 114 25.18 25.39 -1.53
N LEU A 115 24.34 26.42 -1.51
CA LEU A 115 22.91 26.35 -1.81
C LEU A 115 22.67 26.87 -3.23
N VAL A 116 22.20 26.00 -4.13
CA VAL A 116 21.78 26.38 -5.47
C VAL A 116 20.28 26.58 -5.48
N MET A 117 19.86 27.81 -5.77
CA MET A 117 18.45 28.18 -5.88
C MET A 117 17.93 27.81 -7.27
N LEU A 118 17.01 26.84 -7.34
CA LEU A 118 16.51 26.35 -8.63
C LEU A 118 15.42 27.25 -9.23
N GLY A 119 14.86 28.19 -8.46
CA GLY A 119 13.85 29.15 -8.90
C GLY A 119 12.56 28.49 -9.46
N ALA A 120 11.75 29.29 -10.17
CA ALA A 120 10.62 28.77 -10.94
C ALA A 120 11.13 27.98 -12.17
N PRO A 121 10.39 26.98 -12.67
CA PRO A 121 10.90 26.07 -13.68
C PRO A 121 11.13 26.80 -15.00
N SER A 122 12.26 26.46 -15.61
CA SER A 122 12.72 27.13 -16.83
C SER A 122 12.57 26.25 -18.09
N GLY A 123 11.89 25.11 -17.97
CA GLY A 123 11.54 24.23 -19.10
C GLY A 123 12.65 23.28 -19.58
N LYS A 124 13.89 23.39 -19.07
CA LYS A 124 14.95 22.42 -19.34
C LYS A 124 14.97 21.30 -18.29
N PRO A 125 15.02 20.01 -18.70
CA PRO A 125 15.00 18.86 -17.80
C PRO A 125 16.33 18.58 -17.08
N ILE A 126 17.32 19.47 -17.21
CA ILE A 126 18.70 19.23 -16.81
C ILE A 126 19.24 20.44 -16.07
N ILE A 127 19.88 20.18 -14.93
CA ILE A 127 20.67 21.12 -14.16
C ILE A 127 22.14 20.71 -14.31
N GLU A 128 22.96 21.62 -14.82
CA GLU A 128 24.40 21.45 -14.91
C GLU A 128 25.06 22.15 -13.71
N LEU A 129 25.78 21.38 -12.89
CA LEU A 129 26.64 21.90 -11.83
C LEU A 129 28.09 21.87 -12.31
N ARG A 130 28.81 22.96 -12.08
CA ARG A 130 30.21 23.12 -12.42
C ARG A 130 31.02 23.46 -11.19
N PRO A 131 31.29 22.49 -10.31
CA PRO A 131 32.29 22.68 -9.28
C PRO A 131 33.67 22.87 -9.92
N ARG A 132 34.43 23.83 -9.39
CA ARG A 132 35.74 24.20 -9.88
C ARG A 132 36.74 24.27 -8.72
N TRP A 133 37.76 23.43 -8.85
CA TRP A 133 38.98 23.48 -8.05
C TRP A 133 40.14 23.91 -8.97
N ASN A 134 41.23 23.13 -8.99
CA ASN A 134 42.29 23.24 -9.99
C ASN A 134 41.82 22.73 -11.37
N ALA A 135 40.87 21.79 -11.37
CA ALA A 135 40.12 21.37 -12.55
C ALA A 135 38.62 21.67 -12.36
N GLU A 136 37.93 21.97 -13.47
CA GLU A 136 36.47 22.08 -13.50
C GLU A 136 35.89 20.71 -13.84
N LEU A 137 34.77 20.36 -13.20
CA LEU A 137 34.02 19.15 -13.52
C LEU A 137 32.59 19.55 -13.87
N ALA A 138 32.04 19.04 -14.97
CA ALA A 138 30.66 19.25 -15.35
C ALA A 138 29.80 18.08 -14.87
N LEU A 139 29.00 18.31 -13.84
CA LEU A 139 28.03 17.35 -13.33
C LEU A 139 26.67 17.66 -13.91
N THR A 140 26.06 16.69 -14.58
CA THR A 140 24.71 16.84 -15.13
C THR A 140 23.72 16.10 -14.24
N LEU A 141 22.76 16.84 -13.68
CA LEU A 141 21.65 16.36 -12.86
C LEU A 141 20.32 16.55 -13.61
N SER A 142 19.29 15.77 -13.29
CA SER A 142 17.92 16.06 -13.73
C SER A 142 17.29 17.18 -12.88
N ASP A 143 16.45 18.02 -13.49
CA ASP A 143 15.48 18.81 -12.71
C ASP A 143 14.35 17.85 -12.28
N PRO A 144 14.12 17.64 -10.96
CA PRO A 144 13.12 16.67 -10.48
C PRO A 144 11.69 16.93 -10.95
N ARG A 145 11.36 18.13 -11.44
CA ARG A 145 10.03 18.43 -12.03
C ARG A 145 9.85 17.85 -13.44
N SER A 146 10.91 17.43 -14.10
CA SER A 146 10.88 17.12 -15.55
C SER A 146 10.89 15.62 -15.88
N ASP A 147 11.06 14.77 -14.87
CA ASP A 147 11.30 13.35 -15.08
C ASP A 147 10.02 12.55 -15.32
N LEU A 148 8.86 13.03 -14.82
CA LEU A 148 7.57 12.35 -14.97
C LEU A 148 6.52 13.20 -15.68
N ARG A 149 5.88 12.63 -16.70
CA ARG A 149 4.72 13.21 -17.38
C ARG A 149 3.57 12.22 -17.36
N LEU A 150 2.36 12.74 -17.25
CA LEU A 150 1.14 11.96 -17.39
C LEU A 150 0.58 12.18 -18.80
N ILE A 151 0.31 11.07 -19.48
CA ILE A 151 -0.23 11.02 -20.84
C ILE A 151 -1.56 10.29 -20.77
N ASP A 152 -2.57 10.77 -21.47
CA ASP A 152 -3.86 10.10 -21.59
C ASP A 152 -3.89 9.07 -22.74
N ALA A 153 -5.09 8.60 -23.07
CA ALA A 153 -5.32 7.61 -24.11
C ALA A 153 -5.12 8.17 -25.53
N ASP A 154 -5.21 9.48 -25.70
CA ASP A 154 -5.09 10.19 -26.98
C ASP A 154 -3.65 10.71 -27.21
N ASP A 155 -2.67 10.18 -26.47
CA ASP A 155 -1.29 10.66 -26.42
C ASP A 155 -1.14 12.14 -26.01
N ALA A 156 -2.17 12.73 -25.41
CA ALA A 156 -2.14 14.11 -24.95
C ALA A 156 -1.55 14.22 -23.54
N LEU A 157 -0.81 15.31 -23.31
CA LEU A 157 -0.26 15.62 -22.00
C LEU A 157 -1.37 16.07 -21.06
N VAL A 158 -1.51 15.34 -19.95
CA VAL A 158 -2.46 15.68 -18.89
C VAL A 158 -1.90 16.84 -18.08
N LYS A 159 -2.78 17.79 -17.73
CA LYS A 159 -2.40 18.96 -16.94
C LYS A 159 -1.93 18.52 -15.53
N PRO A 160 -0.87 19.13 -14.97
CA PRO A 160 -0.51 18.92 -13.58
C PRO A 160 -1.69 19.22 -12.64
N HIS A 161 -1.75 18.53 -11.50
CA HIS A 161 -2.84 18.62 -10.52
C HIS A 161 -4.21 18.15 -11.03
N SER A 162 -4.26 17.39 -12.13
CA SER A 162 -5.51 16.75 -12.57
C SER A 162 -6.02 15.77 -11.51
N ILE A 163 -7.33 15.75 -11.32
CA ILE A 163 -7.99 14.81 -10.41
C ILE A 163 -8.46 13.60 -11.24
N LEU A 164 -7.99 12.42 -10.86
CA LEU A 164 -8.28 11.15 -11.51
C LEU A 164 -9.09 10.26 -10.56
N CYS A 165 -9.92 9.40 -11.15
CA CYS A 165 -10.58 8.31 -10.44
C CYS A 165 -9.70 7.05 -10.52
N VAL A 166 -9.65 6.26 -9.45
CA VAL A 166 -8.88 5.01 -9.39
C VAL A 166 -9.25 4.00 -10.49
N ASP A 167 -10.50 3.99 -10.96
CA ASP A 167 -10.93 3.12 -12.07
C ASP A 167 -10.57 3.68 -13.46
N GLY A 168 -10.36 5.00 -13.53
CA GLY A 168 -9.99 5.70 -14.75
C GLY A 168 -8.52 5.54 -15.12
N LEU A 169 -7.68 4.96 -14.23
CA LEU A 169 -6.23 4.88 -14.41
C LEU A 169 -5.80 4.07 -15.64
N LYS A 170 -6.66 3.19 -16.17
CA LYS A 170 -6.41 2.42 -17.41
C LYS A 170 -6.21 3.31 -18.64
N GLY A 171 -6.80 4.51 -18.65
CA GLY A 171 -6.65 5.46 -19.74
C GLY A 171 -5.39 6.33 -19.63
N PHE A 172 -4.53 6.12 -18.64
CA PHE A 172 -3.39 6.98 -18.37
C PHE A 172 -2.08 6.21 -18.31
N ARG A 173 -1.01 6.88 -18.73
CA ARG A 173 0.36 6.37 -18.72
C ARG A 173 1.29 7.40 -18.11
N ILE A 174 2.23 6.93 -17.30
CA ILE A 174 3.33 7.74 -16.81
C ILE A 174 4.51 7.53 -17.75
N LEU A 175 5.01 8.62 -18.33
CA LEU A 175 6.25 8.64 -19.07
C LEU A 175 7.37 9.14 -18.17
N ALA A 176 8.27 8.22 -17.82
CA ALA A 176 9.52 8.47 -17.15
C ALA A 176 10.66 8.51 -18.19
N MET A 177 11.22 9.68 -18.44
CA MET A 177 12.33 9.81 -19.41
C MET A 177 13.63 9.15 -18.93
N ARG A 178 13.69 8.79 -17.64
CA ARG A 178 14.80 8.11 -16.94
C ARG A 178 14.27 7.25 -15.80
N PRO A 179 15.04 6.29 -15.29
CA PRO A 179 14.73 5.61 -14.04
C PRO A 179 14.56 6.64 -12.91
N THR A 180 13.36 6.69 -12.34
CA THR A 180 13.00 7.57 -11.21
C THR A 180 11.96 6.86 -10.35
N SER A 181 11.73 7.36 -9.14
CA SER A 181 10.74 6.77 -8.24
C SER A 181 9.45 7.58 -8.26
N LEU A 182 8.34 6.90 -8.56
CA LEU A 182 6.98 7.43 -8.39
C LEU A 182 6.60 7.29 -6.93
N CYS A 183 6.39 8.41 -6.26
CA CYS A 183 5.82 8.47 -4.92
C CYS A 183 4.29 8.56 -5.02
N MET A 184 3.61 7.71 -4.27
CA MET A 184 2.17 7.71 -4.04
C MET A 184 1.94 8.03 -2.56
N GLU A 185 1.56 9.27 -2.25
CA GLU A 185 1.33 9.73 -0.87
C GLU A 185 -0.17 9.80 -0.58
N LEU A 186 -0.63 9.03 0.39
CA LEU A 186 -1.97 9.15 0.94
C LEU A 186 -2.08 10.41 1.80
N GLN A 187 -3.07 11.24 1.45
CA GLN A 187 -3.49 12.39 2.23
C GLN A 187 -4.95 12.24 2.63
N ALA A 188 -5.20 12.06 3.92
CA ALA A 188 -6.54 12.11 4.49
C ALA A 188 -6.50 12.77 5.88
N ARG A 189 -7.68 13.04 6.45
CA ARG A 189 -7.81 13.73 7.76
C ARG A 189 -7.69 12.78 8.95
N ASP A 190 -7.99 11.50 8.72
CA ASP A 190 -8.18 10.45 9.71
C ASP A 190 -6.98 9.50 9.83
N THR A 191 -6.03 9.56 8.90
CA THR A 191 -4.85 8.69 8.85
C THR A 191 -3.57 9.53 8.66
N PRO A 192 -2.42 9.15 9.26
CA PRO A 192 -1.15 9.81 8.99
C PRO A 192 -0.77 9.69 7.50
N ARG A 193 0.12 10.57 7.04
CA ARG A 193 0.65 10.48 5.69
C ARG A 193 1.39 9.17 5.51
N LEU A 194 0.95 8.37 4.54
CA LEU A 194 1.60 7.12 4.13
C LEU A 194 2.12 7.29 2.72
N THR A 195 3.38 6.96 2.47
CA THR A 195 4.00 7.07 1.15
C THR A 195 4.52 5.72 0.70
N ILE A 196 4.18 5.34 -0.52
CA ILE A 196 4.76 4.19 -1.21
C ILE A 196 5.50 4.70 -2.43
N ALA A 197 6.76 4.30 -2.58
CA ALA A 197 7.57 4.59 -3.76
C ALA A 197 7.70 3.35 -4.66
N ARG A 198 7.69 3.56 -5.98
CA ARG A 198 7.95 2.53 -6.98
C ARG A 198 8.90 3.07 -8.04
N SER A 199 9.97 2.33 -8.31
CA SER A 199 10.89 2.66 -9.41
C SER A 199 10.19 2.46 -10.76
N ILE A 200 10.28 3.46 -11.63
CA ILE A 200 9.70 3.49 -12.97
C ILE A 200 10.71 4.00 -13.98
N SER A 201 10.68 3.43 -15.18
CA SER A 201 11.54 3.82 -16.30
C SER A 201 10.78 3.62 -17.59
N GLY A 202 10.90 4.57 -18.52
CA GLY A 202 10.16 4.54 -19.78
C GLY A 202 8.67 4.82 -19.58
N GLU A 203 7.85 4.21 -20.42
CA GLU A 203 6.40 4.37 -20.39
C GLU A 203 5.77 3.23 -19.58
N VAL A 204 5.03 3.59 -18.52
CA VAL A 204 4.37 2.63 -17.63
C VAL A 204 2.89 2.99 -17.52
N PRO A 205 1.96 2.05 -17.78
CA PRO A 205 0.54 2.32 -17.60
C PRO A 205 0.21 2.56 -16.12
N LEU A 206 -0.60 3.58 -15.85
CA LEU A 206 -0.97 3.93 -14.47
C LEU A 206 -1.82 2.83 -13.82
N SER A 207 -2.49 2.00 -14.63
CA SER A 207 -3.19 0.80 -14.16
C SER A 207 -2.30 -0.24 -13.50
N ALA A 208 -0.98 -0.24 -13.76
CA ALA A 208 -0.04 -1.12 -13.06
C ALA A 208 0.03 -0.82 -11.56
N PHE A 209 -0.43 0.37 -11.14
CA PHE A 209 -0.43 0.82 -9.75
C PHE A 209 -1.83 0.87 -9.14
N THR A 210 -2.88 0.43 -9.87
CA THR A 210 -4.27 0.49 -9.39
C THR A 210 -4.43 -0.21 -8.05
N ASP A 211 -3.86 -1.41 -7.87
CA ASP A 211 -4.00 -2.14 -6.61
C ASP A 211 -3.33 -1.40 -5.46
N ALA A 212 -2.08 -0.94 -5.64
CA ALA A 212 -1.37 -0.16 -4.64
C ALA A 212 -2.13 1.13 -4.24
N MET A 213 -2.69 1.83 -5.22
CA MET A 213 -3.49 3.04 -4.97
C MET A 213 -4.82 2.71 -4.28
N THR A 214 -5.49 1.62 -4.66
CA THR A 214 -6.73 1.17 -4.02
C THR A 214 -6.47 0.83 -2.55
N HIS A 215 -5.39 0.09 -2.29
CA HIS A 215 -4.96 -0.27 -0.94
C HIS A 215 -4.61 0.94 -0.05
N LEU A 216 -3.92 1.93 -0.63
CA LEU A 216 -3.61 3.20 0.03
C LEU A 216 -4.89 3.99 0.36
N LEU A 217 -5.80 4.14 -0.61
CA LEU A 217 -7.08 4.80 -0.36
C LEU A 217 -7.91 4.05 0.70
N GLY A 218 -7.84 2.71 0.72
CA GLY A 218 -8.47 1.86 1.71
C GLY A 218 -7.88 1.97 3.13
N SER A 219 -6.72 2.61 3.31
CA SER A 219 -6.18 2.91 4.64
C SER A 219 -6.85 4.11 5.34
N SER A 220 -7.81 4.76 4.68
CA SER A 220 -8.64 5.83 5.24
C SER A 220 -10.11 5.42 5.26
N GLU A 221 -10.81 5.81 6.32
CA GLU A 221 -12.27 5.72 6.40
C GLU A 221 -12.96 6.82 5.56
N SER A 222 -12.22 7.83 5.12
CA SER A 222 -12.77 8.97 4.39
C SER A 222 -12.87 8.68 2.89
N LEU A 223 -14.07 8.86 2.32
CA LEU A 223 -14.27 8.85 0.87
C LEU A 223 -13.64 10.07 0.17
N ASP A 224 -13.18 11.07 0.94
CA ASP A 224 -12.43 12.24 0.46
C ASP A 224 -10.91 12.02 0.51
N ALA A 225 -10.44 10.83 0.92
CA ALA A 225 -9.04 10.48 0.84
C ALA A 225 -8.52 10.62 -0.60
N ARG A 226 -7.29 11.11 -0.72
CA ARG A 226 -6.63 11.30 -2.01
C ARG A 226 -5.20 10.78 -1.96
N ILE A 227 -4.74 10.29 -3.10
CA ILE A 227 -3.35 9.94 -3.31
C ILE A 227 -2.72 11.00 -4.19
N VAL A 228 -1.66 11.60 -3.69
CA VAL A 228 -0.83 12.52 -4.42
C VAL A 228 0.25 11.73 -5.16
N LEU A 229 0.31 11.90 -6.48
CA LEU A 229 1.35 11.33 -7.32
C LEU A 229 2.45 12.38 -7.55
N SER A 230 3.70 12.03 -7.23
CA SER A 230 4.86 12.90 -7.46
C SER A 230 6.11 12.09 -7.78
N ALA A 231 7.08 12.67 -8.47
CA ALA A 231 8.42 12.08 -8.55
C ALA A 231 9.17 12.26 -7.23
N THR A 232 10.05 11.34 -6.85
CA THR A 232 10.94 11.52 -5.69
C THR A 232 11.76 12.80 -5.84
N GLY A 233 11.59 13.73 -4.90
CA GLY A 233 12.26 15.03 -4.93
C GLY A 233 11.54 16.14 -5.73
N ALA A 234 10.39 15.85 -6.35
CA ALA A 234 9.56 16.89 -6.97
C ALA A 234 8.78 17.71 -5.93
N THR A 235 8.55 18.98 -6.22
CA THR A 235 7.77 19.92 -5.39
C THR A 235 6.31 20.05 -5.82
N GLU A 236 5.94 19.47 -6.96
CA GLU A 236 4.60 19.52 -7.51
C GLU A 236 4.04 18.13 -7.78
N ASN A 237 2.73 18.01 -7.53
CA ASN A 237 1.97 16.80 -7.77
C ASN A 237 1.64 16.71 -9.26
N ILE A 238 1.89 15.54 -9.85
CA ILE A 238 1.55 15.23 -11.23
C ILE A 238 0.03 15.13 -11.37
N ALA A 239 -0.60 14.40 -10.45
CA ALA A 239 -2.04 14.22 -10.38
C ALA A 239 -2.47 13.84 -8.96
N GLU A 240 -3.76 13.97 -8.69
CA GLU A 240 -4.41 13.41 -7.50
C GLU A 240 -5.32 12.26 -7.91
N VAL A 241 -5.21 11.12 -7.24
CA VAL A 241 -6.10 9.96 -7.45
C VAL A 241 -7.07 9.85 -6.27
N ARG A 242 -8.36 9.67 -6.56
CA ARG A 242 -9.44 9.54 -5.57
C ARG A 242 -10.34 8.36 -5.90
N TRP A 243 -11.17 7.95 -4.93
CA TRP A 243 -12.30 7.04 -5.19
C TRP A 243 -13.27 7.66 -6.21
N TYR A 244 -13.60 8.94 -6.00
CA TYR A 244 -14.54 9.70 -6.81
C TYR A 244 -13.86 11.02 -7.24
N ALA A 245 -13.67 11.20 -8.54
CA ALA A 245 -12.98 12.39 -9.07
C ALA A 245 -13.84 13.66 -8.94
N GLU A 246 -15.16 13.51 -9.02
CA GLU A 246 -16.13 14.59 -8.95
C GLU A 246 -17.29 14.20 -8.02
N ASP A 247 -17.86 15.21 -7.34
CA ASP A 247 -19.07 15.02 -6.53
C ASP A 247 -20.28 15.56 -7.32
N VAL A 248 -21.16 14.64 -7.73
CA VAL A 248 -22.39 14.95 -8.47
C VAL A 248 -23.57 14.62 -7.59
N ASP A 249 -24.47 15.58 -7.40
CA ASP A 249 -25.71 15.36 -6.66
C ASP A 249 -26.81 14.81 -7.61
N PRO A 250 -27.21 13.53 -7.47
CA PRO A 250 -28.27 12.95 -8.30
C PRO A 250 -29.66 13.52 -7.97
N PHE A 251 -29.82 14.22 -6.83
CA PHE A 251 -31.11 14.72 -6.35
C PHE A 251 -31.44 16.14 -6.82
N ASN A 252 -30.46 16.85 -7.38
CA ASN A 252 -30.61 18.25 -7.74
C ASN A 252 -30.64 18.42 -9.27
N PRO A 253 -31.83 18.51 -9.89
CA PRO A 253 -31.93 18.74 -11.33
C PRO A 253 -31.38 20.13 -11.68
N PRO A 254 -30.55 20.28 -12.73
CA PRO A 254 -30.06 21.58 -13.14
C PRO A 254 -31.23 22.47 -13.56
N ALA A 255 -31.17 23.76 -13.23
CA ALA A 255 -32.19 24.73 -13.64
C ALA A 255 -32.40 24.67 -15.18
N PRO A 256 -33.65 24.71 -15.67
CA PRO A 256 -33.94 24.67 -17.10
C PRO A 256 -33.42 25.98 -17.75
N ASN A 257 -32.33 25.88 -18.50
CA ASN A 257 -31.79 26.93 -19.34
C ASN A 257 -31.34 26.33 -20.67
N ALA A 258 -31.20 27.15 -21.71
CA ALA A 258 -30.91 26.67 -23.08
C ALA A 258 -29.61 25.84 -23.19
N PHE A 259 -28.70 25.96 -22.22
CA PHE A 259 -27.47 25.18 -22.11
C PHE A 259 -27.60 23.95 -21.19
N SER A 260 -28.61 23.87 -20.32
CA SER A 260 -28.86 22.71 -19.45
C SER A 260 -29.53 21.56 -20.20
N ALA A 261 -30.21 21.85 -21.31
CA ALA A 261 -30.62 20.88 -22.33
C ALA A 261 -29.43 20.28 -23.12
N LEU A 262 -28.28 20.96 -23.15
CA LEU A 262 -27.02 20.44 -23.71
C LEU A 262 -26.16 19.78 -22.61
N ALA A 263 -26.22 20.26 -21.36
CA ALA A 263 -25.56 19.66 -20.20
C ALA A 263 -26.22 18.37 -19.70
N THR A 264 -27.50 18.13 -20.04
CA THR A 264 -28.16 16.81 -19.97
C THR A 264 -27.49 15.77 -20.89
N GLY A 265 -26.54 16.19 -21.72
CA GLY A 265 -25.56 15.33 -22.40
C GLY A 265 -24.62 14.57 -21.46
N HIS A 266 -24.57 14.88 -20.16
CA HIS A 266 -23.99 13.98 -19.16
C HIS A 266 -25.02 12.93 -18.73
N ARG A 267 -25.34 11.99 -19.62
CA ARG A 267 -26.13 10.80 -19.27
C ARG A 267 -25.50 10.12 -18.05
N LEU A 268 -26.18 10.20 -16.91
CA LEU A 268 -25.82 9.43 -15.72
C LEU A 268 -26.40 8.02 -15.92
N ASP A 269 -25.54 7.02 -15.94
CA ASP A 269 -25.96 5.63 -15.82
C ASP A 269 -26.03 5.32 -14.32
N LEU A 270 -27.20 5.59 -13.74
CA LEU A 270 -27.46 5.35 -12.31
C LEU A 270 -28.15 4.02 -12.09
N ARG A 271 -27.68 3.34 -11.06
CA ARG A 271 -28.16 2.06 -10.55
C ARG A 271 -28.43 2.19 -9.06
N SER A 272 -29.25 1.30 -8.56
CA SER A 272 -29.65 1.29 -7.16
C SER A 272 -29.78 -0.12 -6.62
N ILE A 273 -29.47 -0.29 -5.34
CA ILE A 273 -29.62 -1.53 -4.58
C ILE A 273 -30.41 -1.28 -3.29
N ALA A 274 -31.28 -2.21 -2.92
CA ALA A 274 -31.95 -2.20 -1.62
C ALA A 274 -31.00 -2.74 -0.55
N ILE A 275 -30.57 -1.89 0.39
CA ILE A 275 -29.50 -2.25 1.34
C ILE A 275 -29.93 -3.38 2.29
N CYS A 276 -31.20 -3.41 2.69
CA CYS A 276 -31.77 -4.47 3.53
C CYS A 276 -32.08 -5.77 2.75
N HIS A 277 -32.17 -5.70 1.42
CA HIS A 277 -32.60 -6.82 0.57
C HIS A 277 -31.72 -6.94 -0.70
N PRO A 278 -30.39 -7.14 -0.54
CA PRO A 278 -29.45 -7.17 -1.66
C PRO A 278 -29.74 -8.32 -2.65
N ALA A 279 -30.35 -9.42 -2.22
CA ALA A 279 -30.83 -10.49 -3.11
C ALA A 279 -31.79 -10.02 -4.21
N ALA A 280 -32.47 -8.88 -4.04
CA ALA A 280 -33.35 -8.30 -5.07
C ALA A 280 -32.58 -7.76 -6.30
N GLY A 281 -31.26 -7.68 -6.22
CA GLY A 281 -30.40 -7.23 -7.31
C GLY A 281 -30.38 -5.72 -7.49
N VAL A 282 -30.23 -5.29 -8.73
CA VAL A 282 -29.95 -3.90 -9.11
C VAL A 282 -31.06 -3.36 -10.00
N ALA A 283 -31.50 -2.12 -9.74
CA ALA A 283 -32.45 -1.41 -10.58
C ALA A 283 -31.82 -0.14 -11.19
N SER A 284 -32.10 0.13 -12.47
CA SER A 284 -31.73 1.40 -13.10
C SER A 284 -32.65 2.53 -12.61
N VAL A 285 -32.06 3.71 -12.41
CA VAL A 285 -32.75 4.89 -11.86
C VAL A 285 -32.67 6.06 -12.83
N THR A 286 -33.77 6.78 -12.97
CA THR A 286 -33.81 7.99 -13.79
C THR A 286 -33.32 9.19 -12.97
N ALA A 287 -32.33 9.92 -13.47
CA ALA A 287 -31.74 11.06 -12.78
C ALA A 287 -31.22 12.12 -13.77
N PRO A 288 -31.07 13.38 -13.35
CA PRO A 288 -31.33 13.91 -12.01
C PRO A 288 -32.82 14.12 -11.71
N VAL A 289 -33.27 13.77 -10.51
CA VAL A 289 -34.66 13.94 -10.06
C VAL A 289 -34.68 14.11 -8.53
N GLY A 290 -35.66 14.85 -7.99
CA GLY A 290 -35.78 15.06 -6.55
C GLY A 290 -35.84 13.74 -5.76
N GLN A 291 -35.26 13.73 -4.55
CA GLN A 291 -35.13 12.51 -3.74
C GLN A 291 -36.47 11.80 -3.49
N ALA A 292 -37.57 12.55 -3.31
CA ALA A 292 -38.90 11.98 -3.09
C ALA A 292 -39.44 11.23 -4.32
N ASP A 293 -39.22 11.76 -5.53
CA ASP A 293 -39.68 11.14 -6.76
C ASP A 293 -38.78 9.95 -7.13
N MET A 294 -37.48 10.03 -6.86
CA MET A 294 -36.57 8.88 -6.95
C MET A 294 -37.00 7.76 -6.00
N GLY A 295 -37.41 8.10 -4.77
CA GLY A 295 -37.95 7.14 -3.80
C GLY A 295 -39.21 6.44 -4.30
N LYS A 296 -40.11 7.15 -4.99
CA LYS A 296 -41.30 6.55 -5.63
C LYS A 296 -40.90 5.59 -6.74
N GLU A 297 -40.04 6.00 -7.67
CA GLU A 297 -39.55 5.13 -8.76
C GLU A 297 -38.90 3.84 -8.21
N LEU A 298 -38.08 3.96 -7.16
CA LEU A 298 -37.41 2.83 -6.54
C LEU A 298 -38.38 1.89 -5.83
N SER A 299 -39.43 2.42 -5.20
CA SER A 299 -40.45 1.61 -4.53
C SER A 299 -41.26 0.72 -5.47
N GLU A 300 -41.31 1.05 -6.77
CA GLU A 300 -41.94 0.23 -7.81
C GLU A 300 -41.02 -0.89 -8.34
N LYS A 301 -39.69 -0.71 -8.20
CA LYS A 301 -38.67 -1.59 -8.80
C LYS A 301 -37.95 -2.49 -7.81
N LEU A 302 -37.83 -2.05 -6.55
CA LEU A 302 -37.07 -2.73 -5.51
C LEU A 302 -37.90 -2.86 -4.23
N PRO A 303 -37.58 -3.85 -3.37
CA PRO A 303 -38.19 -3.94 -2.05
C PRO A 303 -38.03 -2.65 -1.25
N ALA A 304 -39.01 -2.36 -0.40
CA ALA A 304 -39.01 -1.20 0.47
C ALA A 304 -37.80 -1.22 1.41
N GLY A 305 -37.06 -0.12 1.44
CA GLY A 305 -35.90 0.05 2.30
C GLY A 305 -35.09 1.24 1.85
N PRO A 306 -34.09 1.68 2.62
CA PRO A 306 -33.16 2.66 2.11
C PRO A 306 -32.42 2.03 0.93
N TRP A 307 -32.32 2.80 -0.15
CA TRP A 307 -31.69 2.38 -1.38
C TRP A 307 -30.38 3.13 -1.55
N LEU A 308 -29.32 2.43 -1.94
CA LEU A 308 -28.04 3.04 -2.29
C LEU A 308 -28.01 3.27 -3.78
N VAL A 309 -28.02 4.53 -4.19
CA VAL A 309 -27.90 4.97 -5.59
C VAL A 309 -26.43 5.24 -5.90
N TYR A 310 -25.94 4.65 -6.98
CA TYR A 310 -24.58 4.80 -7.45
C TYR A 310 -24.58 4.77 -8.98
N GLY A 311 -23.45 5.07 -9.61
CA GLY A 311 -23.39 5.01 -11.05
C GLY A 311 -22.17 5.65 -11.65
N ARG A 312 -22.25 5.87 -12.96
CA ARG A 312 -21.18 6.48 -13.73
C ARG A 312 -21.74 7.55 -14.64
N ARG A 313 -20.86 8.47 -15.04
CA ARG A 313 -21.10 9.35 -16.18
C ARG A 313 -20.81 8.62 -17.49
N SER A 314 -21.22 9.23 -18.60
CA SER A 314 -20.89 8.79 -19.97
C SER A 314 -19.39 8.66 -20.24
N ASN A 315 -18.53 9.44 -19.56
CA ASN A 315 -17.07 9.33 -19.64
C ASN A 315 -16.49 8.22 -18.74
N GLY A 316 -17.33 7.42 -18.08
CA GLY A 316 -16.94 6.32 -17.21
C GLY A 316 -16.59 6.70 -15.76
N ALA A 317 -16.55 7.99 -15.40
CA ALA A 317 -16.24 8.42 -14.05
C ALA A 317 -17.33 8.00 -13.05
N ARG A 318 -16.91 7.38 -11.93
CA ARG A 318 -17.83 7.00 -10.85
C ARG A 318 -18.38 8.22 -10.14
N ILE A 319 -19.64 8.12 -9.76
CA ILE A 319 -20.34 9.10 -8.95
C ILE A 319 -20.37 8.59 -7.51
N ARG A 320 -20.16 9.49 -6.56
CA ARG A 320 -20.26 9.20 -5.14
C ARG A 320 -21.64 8.61 -4.81
N PRO A 321 -21.71 7.42 -4.18
CA PRO A 321 -22.98 6.81 -3.80
C PRO A 321 -23.78 7.68 -2.83
N ARG A 322 -25.11 7.67 -2.97
CA ARG A 322 -26.05 8.42 -2.13
C ARG A 322 -27.18 7.52 -1.65
N ILE A 323 -27.65 7.75 -0.43
CA ILE A 323 -28.76 7.01 0.15
C ILE A 323 -30.07 7.74 -0.18
N VAL A 324 -31.04 7.01 -0.72
CA VAL A 324 -32.44 7.41 -0.78
C VAL A 324 -33.14 6.75 0.41
N PRO A 325 -33.66 7.52 1.38
CA PRO A 325 -34.37 6.96 2.51
C PRO A 325 -35.65 6.26 2.04
N ALA A 326 -36.07 5.22 2.75
CA ALA A 326 -37.37 4.61 2.50
C ALA A 326 -38.48 5.63 2.76
N LEU A 327 -39.52 5.65 1.91
CA LEU A 327 -40.76 6.36 2.22
C LEU A 327 -41.31 5.75 3.52
N SER A 328 -41.53 6.59 4.55
CA SER A 328 -41.76 6.20 5.95
C SER A 328 -42.67 4.97 6.09
N GLY A 329 -42.06 3.80 6.32
CA GLY A 329 -42.75 2.58 6.71
C GLY A 329 -42.73 2.44 8.23
N VAL A 330 -43.87 2.09 8.83
CA VAL A 330 -43.96 1.76 10.26
C VAL A 330 -42.93 0.66 10.57
N PRO A 331 -42.07 0.80 11.59
CA PRO A 331 -41.16 -0.25 12.00
C PRO A 331 -41.93 -1.54 12.25
N SER A 332 -41.54 -2.63 11.59
CA SER A 332 -42.10 -3.95 11.92
C SER A 332 -41.61 -4.37 13.30
N SER A 333 -42.43 -5.08 14.07
CA SER A 333 -42.02 -5.70 15.33
C SER A 333 -40.90 -6.73 15.17
N GLU A 334 -40.62 -7.17 13.94
CA GLU A 334 -39.57 -8.15 13.59
C GLU A 334 -38.29 -7.50 13.03
N GLU A 335 -38.14 -6.18 13.11
CA GLU A 335 -36.96 -5.48 12.62
C GLU A 335 -35.70 -5.86 13.42
N THR A 336 -34.65 -6.31 12.71
CA THR A 336 -33.38 -6.66 13.34
C THR A 336 -32.57 -5.42 13.71
N LEU A 337 -31.55 -5.56 14.58
CA LEU A 337 -30.66 -4.45 14.93
C LEU A 337 -29.91 -3.92 13.70
N LEU A 338 -29.56 -4.79 12.75
CA LEU A 338 -28.92 -4.40 11.49
C LEU A 338 -29.85 -3.53 10.64
N GLU A 339 -31.11 -3.95 10.47
CA GLU A 339 -32.08 -3.21 9.66
C GLU A 339 -32.39 -1.84 10.25
N ARG A 340 -32.52 -1.76 11.58
CA ARG A 340 -32.68 -0.49 12.29
C ARG A 340 -31.49 0.44 12.10
N ALA A 341 -30.26 -0.10 12.15
CA ALA A 341 -29.05 0.67 11.90
C ALA A 341 -29.03 1.22 10.47
N ILE A 342 -29.34 0.37 9.48
CA ILE A 342 -29.42 0.75 8.06
C ILE A 342 -30.43 1.90 7.83
N ARG A 343 -31.58 1.90 8.53
CA ARG A 343 -32.62 2.93 8.39
C ARG A 343 -32.35 4.23 9.15
N THR A 344 -31.30 4.29 9.96
CA THR A 344 -30.97 5.50 10.72
C THR A 344 -30.53 6.62 9.78
N ASP A 345 -31.20 7.76 9.78
CA ASP A 345 -30.94 8.85 8.81
C ASP A 345 -29.59 9.56 9.02
N SER A 346 -29.25 9.89 10.28
CA SER A 346 -28.02 10.61 10.59
C SER A 346 -26.80 9.70 10.48
N ALA A 347 -25.77 10.13 9.74
CA ALA A 347 -24.54 9.35 9.56
C ALA A 347 -23.82 9.03 10.88
N SER A 348 -23.79 9.97 11.84
CA SER A 348 -23.17 9.72 13.14
C SER A 348 -23.97 8.75 13.99
N ALA A 349 -25.29 8.90 14.03
CA ALA A 349 -26.18 7.98 14.76
C ALA A 349 -26.17 6.58 14.15
N ARG A 350 -26.11 6.49 12.81
CA ARG A 350 -26.02 5.25 12.06
C ARG A 350 -24.72 4.50 12.34
N ALA A 351 -23.59 5.18 12.45
CA ALA A 351 -22.33 4.57 12.87
C ALA A 351 -22.42 3.96 14.28
N THR A 352 -23.06 4.66 15.22
CA THR A 352 -23.31 4.12 16.58
C THR A 352 -24.25 2.92 16.54
N ALA A 353 -25.30 2.97 15.72
CA ALA A 353 -26.25 1.86 15.57
C ALA A 353 -25.59 0.60 15.00
N PHE A 354 -24.68 0.74 14.03
CA PHE A 354 -23.89 -0.39 13.53
C PHE A 354 -22.96 -0.97 14.59
N ALA A 355 -22.29 -0.12 15.38
CA ALA A 355 -21.47 -0.59 16.49
C ALA A 355 -22.29 -1.41 17.51
N GLN A 356 -23.54 -1.01 17.76
CA GLN A 356 -24.46 -1.77 18.61
C GLN A 356 -24.87 -3.10 17.96
N ALA A 357 -25.25 -3.09 16.68
CA ALA A 357 -25.64 -4.29 15.94
C ALA A 357 -24.51 -5.33 15.86
N TYR A 358 -23.25 -4.87 15.86
CA TYR A 358 -22.05 -5.72 15.75
C TYR A 358 -21.39 -6.06 17.09
N SER A 359 -21.97 -5.63 18.22
CA SER A 359 -21.40 -5.84 19.55
C SER A 359 -21.28 -7.31 19.96
N ASN A 360 -22.23 -8.15 19.53
CA ASN A 360 -22.27 -9.59 19.82
C ASN A 360 -22.31 -10.41 18.50
N PRO A 361 -21.15 -10.75 17.93
CA PRO A 361 -21.06 -11.44 16.63
C PRO A 361 -21.82 -12.77 16.56
N ASP A 362 -21.85 -13.51 17.67
CA ASP A 362 -22.51 -14.81 17.84
C ASP A 362 -24.04 -14.70 17.88
N GLN A 363 -24.58 -13.50 18.17
CA GLN A 363 -26.01 -13.23 18.24
C GLN A 363 -26.58 -12.65 16.96
N ILE A 364 -25.74 -12.40 15.94
CA ILE A 364 -26.21 -11.90 14.65
C ILE A 364 -27.09 -12.97 13.98
N PRO A 365 -28.38 -12.68 13.70
CA PRO A 365 -29.29 -13.64 13.10
C PRO A 365 -28.78 -14.16 11.74
N PRO A 366 -29.07 -15.42 11.36
CA PRO A 366 -28.67 -15.98 10.07
C PRO A 366 -29.06 -15.12 8.86
N ARG A 367 -30.26 -14.53 8.91
CA ARG A 367 -30.77 -13.54 7.92
C ARG A 367 -29.82 -12.36 7.74
N ASP A 368 -29.41 -11.73 8.83
CA ASP A 368 -28.53 -10.55 8.79
C ASP A 368 -27.14 -10.90 8.26
N ARG A 369 -26.62 -12.08 8.63
CA ARG A 369 -25.35 -12.60 8.08
C ARG A 369 -25.43 -12.74 6.56
N ARG A 370 -26.52 -13.33 6.07
CA ARG A 370 -26.77 -13.50 4.64
C ARG A 370 -26.89 -12.14 3.92
N THR A 371 -27.64 -11.21 4.48
CA THR A 371 -27.75 -9.84 3.96
C THR A 371 -26.39 -9.17 3.82
N LEU A 372 -25.50 -9.27 4.82
CA LEU A 372 -24.16 -8.67 4.75
C LEU A 372 -23.29 -9.32 3.66
N ILE A 373 -23.30 -10.65 3.55
CA ILE A 373 -22.53 -11.39 2.53
C ILE A 373 -23.02 -11.04 1.12
N GLU A 374 -24.34 -11.02 0.90
CA GLU A 374 -24.93 -10.65 -0.39
C GLU A 374 -24.65 -9.20 -0.77
N LEU A 375 -24.78 -8.28 0.18
CA LEU A 375 -24.48 -6.86 -0.02
C LEU A 375 -23.02 -6.68 -0.42
N LEU A 376 -22.11 -7.44 0.18
CA LEU A 376 -20.69 -7.39 -0.13
C LEU A 376 -20.37 -7.94 -1.52
N VAL A 377 -20.90 -9.11 -1.87
CA VAL A 377 -20.73 -9.71 -3.21
C VAL A 377 -21.30 -8.77 -4.28
N LEU A 378 -22.48 -8.21 -4.03
CA LEU A 378 -23.12 -7.26 -4.94
C LEU A 378 -22.31 -5.97 -5.10
N ALA A 379 -21.84 -5.38 -3.99
CA ALA A 379 -20.98 -4.21 -4.02
C ALA A 379 -19.71 -4.47 -4.84
N ARG A 380 -19.06 -5.62 -4.66
CA ARG A 380 -17.88 -6.00 -5.46
C ARG A 380 -18.20 -6.15 -6.94
N ARG A 381 -19.28 -6.85 -7.28
CA ARG A 381 -19.72 -7.08 -8.67
C ARG A 381 -20.01 -5.76 -9.40
N GLU A 382 -20.59 -4.80 -8.71
CA GLU A 382 -20.93 -3.48 -9.26
C GLU A 382 -19.74 -2.50 -9.20
N GLY A 383 -18.62 -2.92 -8.60
CA GLY A 383 -17.43 -2.10 -8.44
C GLY A 383 -17.67 -0.94 -7.49
N LEU A 384 -18.31 -1.17 -6.35
CA LEU A 384 -18.47 -0.18 -5.30
C LEU A 384 -17.36 -0.35 -4.26
N PRO A 385 -16.60 0.72 -3.93
CA PRO A 385 -15.70 0.68 -2.78
C PRO A 385 -16.49 0.32 -1.52
N ILE A 386 -16.03 -0.68 -0.77
CA ILE A 386 -16.75 -1.18 0.41
C ILE A 386 -16.96 -0.06 1.45
N SER A 387 -16.00 0.88 1.55
CA SER A 387 -16.08 2.08 2.38
C SER A 387 -17.27 3.01 2.06
N SER A 388 -17.95 2.81 0.94
CA SER A 388 -19.14 3.58 0.54
C SER A 388 -20.46 2.98 1.00
N VAL A 389 -20.42 1.80 1.62
CA VAL A 389 -21.59 1.11 2.17
C VAL A 389 -21.44 1.06 3.68
N ASP A 390 -22.16 1.90 4.42
CA ASP A 390 -21.94 2.10 5.86
C ASP A 390 -21.98 0.79 6.68
N ALA A 391 -22.88 -0.14 6.34
CA ALA A 391 -22.98 -1.45 7.00
C ALA A 391 -21.69 -2.29 6.83
N LEU A 392 -21.14 -2.32 5.61
CA LEU A 392 -19.90 -3.05 5.35
C LEU A 392 -18.68 -2.30 5.89
N LYS A 393 -18.69 -0.97 5.81
CA LYS A 393 -17.64 -0.10 6.36
C LYS A 393 -17.44 -0.37 7.84
N ALA A 394 -18.52 -0.46 8.62
CA ALA A 394 -18.47 -0.69 10.06
C ALA A 394 -17.85 -2.05 10.49
N LEU A 395 -17.59 -2.96 9.54
CA LEU A 395 -16.82 -4.18 9.80
C LEU A 395 -15.34 -3.90 10.12
N ASP A 396 -14.80 -2.74 9.72
CA ASP A 396 -13.42 -2.34 10.01
C ASP A 396 -13.12 -2.29 11.53
N ARG A 397 -14.10 -1.82 12.31
CA ARG A 397 -14.08 -1.73 13.77
C ARG A 397 -14.62 -2.98 14.45
N SER A 398 -15.14 -3.93 13.69
CA SER A 398 -15.82 -5.12 14.19
C SER A 398 -15.20 -6.41 13.62
N ALA A 399 -13.88 -6.53 13.75
CA ALA A 399 -13.08 -7.62 13.20
C ALA A 399 -13.64 -9.03 13.55
N ARG A 400 -14.19 -9.20 14.75
CA ARG A 400 -14.83 -10.46 15.16
C ARG A 400 -16.06 -10.80 14.32
N VAL A 401 -16.87 -9.81 13.93
CA VAL A 401 -18.00 -10.02 13.01
C VAL A 401 -17.50 -10.44 11.64
N ALA A 402 -16.42 -9.82 11.13
CA ALA A 402 -15.83 -10.23 9.86
C ALA A 402 -15.36 -11.70 9.89
N THR A 403 -14.67 -12.14 10.96
CA THR A 403 -14.29 -13.55 11.14
C THR A 403 -15.51 -14.48 11.21
N TRP A 404 -16.58 -14.07 11.88
CA TRP A 404 -17.84 -14.81 11.93
C TRP A 404 -18.48 -14.94 10.54
N LEU A 405 -18.60 -13.85 9.78
CA LEU A 405 -19.09 -13.89 8.41
C LEU A 405 -18.24 -14.81 7.53
N LEU A 406 -16.91 -14.79 7.69
CA LEU A 406 -15.98 -15.62 6.91
C LEU A 406 -16.22 -17.10 7.17
N ALA A 407 -16.43 -17.46 8.44
CA ALA A 407 -16.78 -18.82 8.83
C ALA A 407 -18.15 -19.25 8.31
N PHE A 408 -19.03 -18.37 7.84
CA PHE A 408 -20.35 -18.74 7.30
C PHE A 408 -20.46 -18.58 5.77
N CYS A 409 -19.40 -18.15 5.08
CA CYS A 409 -19.38 -18.13 3.62
C CYS A 409 -19.53 -19.54 3.03
N GLU A 410 -20.42 -19.67 2.05
CA GLU A 410 -20.79 -20.93 1.42
C GLU A 410 -20.02 -21.19 0.12
N SER A 411 -19.52 -20.13 -0.54
CA SER A 411 -18.80 -20.22 -1.82
C SER A 411 -17.41 -19.56 -1.79
N LEU A 412 -16.58 -19.90 -2.78
CA LEU A 412 -15.28 -19.26 -3.00
C LEU A 412 -15.45 -17.76 -3.31
N GLU A 413 -16.47 -17.38 -4.07
CA GLU A 413 -16.77 -15.99 -4.41
C GLU A 413 -17.06 -15.14 -3.16
N GLU A 414 -17.88 -15.67 -2.24
CA GLU A 414 -18.19 -15.01 -0.97
C GLU A 414 -16.95 -14.83 -0.11
N ARG A 415 -16.11 -15.87 0.00
CA ARG A 415 -14.86 -15.79 0.78
C ARG A 415 -13.90 -14.79 0.15
N ALA A 416 -13.75 -14.80 -1.17
CA ALA A 416 -12.93 -13.81 -1.86
C ALA A 416 -13.46 -12.40 -1.62
N ALA A 417 -14.78 -12.18 -1.69
CA ALA A 417 -15.38 -10.86 -1.46
C ALA A 417 -15.15 -10.37 -0.03
N LEU A 418 -15.24 -11.26 0.96
CA LEU A 418 -14.97 -10.94 2.36
C LEU A 418 -13.49 -10.71 2.64
N LEU A 419 -12.60 -11.52 2.06
CA LEU A 419 -11.16 -11.33 2.24
C LEU A 419 -10.68 -9.99 1.63
N ASP A 420 -11.33 -9.52 0.56
CA ASP A 420 -11.12 -8.21 -0.06
C ASP A 420 -11.50 -7.02 0.84
N LEU A 421 -12.12 -7.22 2.02
CA LEU A 421 -12.34 -6.13 2.99
C LEU A 421 -11.06 -5.38 3.32
N GLN A 422 -9.94 -6.10 3.46
CA GLN A 422 -8.62 -5.49 3.67
C GLN A 422 -8.18 -4.63 2.47
N ARG A 423 -8.73 -4.78 1.27
CA ARG A 423 -8.40 -3.87 0.17
C ARG A 423 -8.96 -2.48 0.41
N ASP A 424 -10.22 -2.40 0.82
CA ASP A 424 -11.02 -1.16 0.76
C ASP A 424 -11.25 -0.52 2.15
N LEU A 425 -10.88 -1.18 3.24
CA LEU A 425 -11.06 -0.72 4.63
C LEU A 425 -9.74 -0.74 5.42
N PRO A 426 -9.59 0.11 6.48
CA PRO A 426 -8.40 0.18 7.33
C PRO A 426 -8.34 -1.00 8.32
N PHE A 427 -8.30 -2.21 7.76
CA PHE A 427 -8.47 -3.49 8.42
C PHE A 427 -7.32 -4.42 8.01
N ILE A 428 -6.88 -5.31 8.91
CA ILE A 428 -5.91 -6.35 8.56
C ILE A 428 -6.37 -7.71 9.09
N TRP A 429 -6.53 -8.70 8.22
CA TRP A 429 -7.05 -10.01 8.63
C TRP A 429 -6.15 -10.71 9.64
N ALA A 430 -4.84 -10.55 9.50
CA ALA A 430 -3.85 -11.16 10.37
C ALA A 430 -3.99 -10.73 11.85
N SER A 431 -4.61 -9.57 12.14
CA SER A 431 -4.86 -9.16 13.53
C SER A 431 -6.08 -9.79 14.17
N THR A 432 -6.91 -10.52 13.43
CA THR A 432 -8.04 -11.23 14.04
C THR A 432 -7.52 -12.30 15.01
N THR A 433 -8.19 -12.44 16.16
CA THR A 433 -7.70 -13.35 17.21
C THR A 433 -7.96 -14.81 16.84
N ILE A 434 -7.02 -15.70 17.19
CA ILE A 434 -7.17 -17.14 17.02
C ILE A 434 -8.40 -17.63 17.77
N GLU A 435 -8.66 -17.12 18.98
CA GLU A 435 -9.88 -17.41 19.73
C GLU A 435 -11.16 -17.09 18.93
N GLY A 436 -11.18 -15.94 18.24
CA GLY A 436 -12.30 -15.55 17.38
C GLY A 436 -12.52 -16.52 16.22
N TRP A 437 -11.44 -17.01 15.60
CA TRP A 437 -11.51 -18.04 14.56
C TRP A 437 -12.02 -19.36 15.10
N LEU A 438 -11.50 -19.83 16.24
CA LEU A 438 -11.92 -21.07 16.87
C LEU A 438 -13.41 -21.03 17.24
N SER A 439 -13.87 -19.91 17.80
CA SER A 439 -15.28 -19.71 18.14
C SER A 439 -16.18 -19.72 16.91
N ALA A 440 -15.85 -18.94 15.87
CA ALA A 440 -16.64 -18.83 14.66
C ALA A 440 -16.74 -20.16 13.89
N PHE A 441 -15.63 -20.87 13.72
CA PHE A 441 -15.62 -22.16 13.04
C PHE A 441 -16.26 -23.28 13.87
N SER A 442 -16.17 -23.24 15.19
CA SER A 442 -16.92 -24.16 16.06
C SER A 442 -18.43 -23.99 15.85
N ALA A 443 -18.92 -22.75 15.81
CA ALA A 443 -20.33 -22.48 15.55
C ALA A 443 -20.77 -22.90 14.15
N ARG A 444 -19.94 -22.69 13.12
CA ARG A 444 -20.19 -23.22 11.76
C ARG A 444 -20.33 -24.74 11.79
N ILE A 445 -19.43 -25.43 12.50
CA ILE A 445 -19.44 -26.90 12.59
C ILE A 445 -20.75 -27.38 13.23
N GLU A 446 -21.18 -26.78 14.34
CA GLU A 446 -22.42 -27.18 15.01
C GLU A 446 -23.67 -26.86 14.17
N ASP A 447 -23.70 -25.71 13.48
CA ASP A 447 -24.80 -25.33 12.57
C ASP A 447 -24.94 -26.34 11.41
N VAL A 448 -23.83 -26.62 10.71
CA VAL A 448 -23.85 -27.57 9.58
C VAL A 448 -24.14 -28.99 10.08
N ARG A 449 -23.60 -29.40 11.23
CA ARG A 449 -23.89 -30.72 11.83
C ARG A 449 -25.38 -30.86 12.14
N SER A 450 -26.00 -29.83 12.73
CA SER A 450 -27.43 -29.83 13.04
C SER A 450 -28.28 -29.97 11.78
N ARG A 451 -27.98 -29.17 10.74
CA ARG A 451 -28.67 -29.22 9.44
C ARG A 451 -28.50 -30.57 8.73
N LEU A 452 -27.31 -31.19 8.81
CA LEU A 452 -27.06 -32.52 8.23
C LEU A 452 -27.77 -33.64 9.01
N ALA A 453 -27.85 -33.51 10.34
CA ALA A 453 -28.56 -34.47 11.18
C ALA A 453 -30.06 -34.50 10.87
N GLU A 454 -30.68 -33.33 10.58
CA GLU A 454 -32.08 -33.22 10.16
C GLU A 454 -32.39 -34.03 8.88
N ILE A 455 -31.41 -34.18 7.99
CA ILE A 455 -31.53 -34.92 6.73
C ILE A 455 -30.84 -36.30 6.75
N GLY A 456 -30.40 -36.76 7.93
CA GLY A 456 -29.84 -38.11 8.13
C GLY A 456 -28.43 -38.34 7.58
N ILE A 457 -27.65 -37.28 7.33
CA ILE A 457 -26.28 -37.39 6.82
C ILE A 457 -25.26 -37.41 7.98
N GLY A 458 -24.25 -38.29 7.88
CA GLY A 458 -23.16 -38.39 8.85
C GLY A 458 -22.32 -37.11 8.98
N GLY A 459 -21.81 -36.85 10.19
CA GLY A 459 -21.07 -35.62 10.52
C GLY A 459 -19.67 -35.50 9.89
N ASP A 460 -19.16 -36.53 9.24
CA ASP A 460 -17.82 -36.53 8.62
C ASP A 460 -17.71 -35.58 7.41
N VAL A 461 -18.85 -35.26 6.78
CA VAL A 461 -18.93 -34.28 5.69
C VAL A 461 -18.63 -32.86 6.21
N VAL A 462 -18.96 -32.57 7.48
CA VAL A 462 -18.75 -31.25 8.08
C VAL A 462 -17.27 -30.88 8.11
N TYR A 463 -16.42 -31.79 8.59
CA TYR A 463 -14.98 -31.54 8.71
C TYR A 463 -14.29 -31.41 7.36
N ARG A 464 -14.75 -32.16 6.34
CA ARG A 464 -14.28 -32.01 4.96
C ARG A 464 -14.67 -30.64 4.38
N ASN A 465 -15.89 -30.18 4.63
CA ASN A 465 -16.33 -28.84 4.22
C ASN A 465 -15.49 -27.74 4.87
N VAL A 466 -15.25 -27.84 6.18
CA VAL A 466 -14.38 -26.88 6.90
C VAL A 466 -12.95 -26.93 6.38
N LEU A 467 -12.39 -28.11 6.12
CA LEU A 467 -11.04 -28.24 5.58
C LEU A 467 -10.90 -27.60 4.18
N SER A 468 -11.88 -27.82 3.30
CA SER A 468 -11.95 -27.11 2.02
C SER A 468 -11.98 -25.60 2.23
N ALA A 469 -12.78 -25.16 3.21
CA ALA A 469 -12.92 -23.74 3.49
C ALA A 469 -11.64 -23.06 3.97
N LEU A 470 -10.93 -23.72 4.88
CA LEU A 470 -9.61 -23.27 5.33
C LEU A 470 -8.59 -23.25 4.19
N SER A 471 -8.64 -24.25 3.30
CA SER A 471 -7.71 -24.33 2.17
C SER A 471 -7.93 -23.19 1.17
N GLU A 472 -9.19 -22.89 0.85
CA GLU A 472 -9.55 -21.74 -0.01
C GLU A 472 -9.14 -20.41 0.62
N ILE A 473 -9.32 -20.24 1.94
CA ILE A 473 -8.89 -19.03 2.66
C ILE A 473 -7.37 -18.84 2.55
N VAL A 474 -6.57 -19.89 2.80
CA VAL A 474 -5.11 -19.81 2.73
C VAL A 474 -4.62 -19.57 1.31
N ASN A 475 -5.28 -20.14 0.30
CA ASN A 475 -4.95 -19.90 -1.11
C ASN A 475 -5.24 -18.45 -1.50
N LEU A 476 -6.30 -17.85 -0.97
CA LEU A 476 -6.63 -16.45 -1.23
C LEU A 476 -5.72 -15.49 -0.43
N ARG A 477 -5.33 -15.86 0.80
CA ARG A 477 -4.59 -15.01 1.75
C ARG A 477 -3.59 -15.86 2.57
N PRO A 478 -2.35 -16.04 2.07
CA PRO A 478 -1.33 -16.88 2.70
C PRO A 478 -0.95 -16.48 4.13
N GLU A 479 -1.05 -15.19 4.49
CA GLU A 479 -0.78 -14.71 5.84
C GLU A 479 -1.72 -15.32 6.90
N LEU A 480 -2.88 -15.86 6.50
CA LEU A 480 -3.86 -16.50 7.39
C LEU A 480 -3.59 -17.99 7.61
N ALA A 481 -2.51 -18.54 7.05
CA ALA A 481 -2.14 -19.94 7.23
C ALA A 481 -1.98 -20.33 8.71
N GLY A 482 -1.50 -19.41 9.56
CA GLY A 482 -1.42 -19.62 11.00
C GLY A 482 -2.79 -19.78 11.66
N HIS A 483 -3.74 -18.89 11.36
CA HIS A 483 -5.12 -18.96 11.85
C HIS A 483 -5.82 -20.23 11.38
N ALA A 484 -5.71 -20.55 10.08
CA ALA A 484 -6.29 -21.75 9.51
C ALA A 484 -5.71 -23.03 10.13
N LYS A 485 -4.40 -23.06 10.38
CA LYS A 485 -3.75 -24.16 11.11
C LYS A 485 -4.30 -24.33 12.51
N ALA A 486 -4.53 -23.24 13.25
CA ALA A 486 -5.10 -23.33 14.59
C ALA A 486 -6.50 -23.98 14.56
N VAL A 487 -7.38 -23.53 13.65
CA VAL A 487 -8.70 -24.15 13.45
C VAL A 487 -8.59 -25.62 13.07
N PHE A 488 -7.71 -25.95 12.12
CA PHE A 488 -7.48 -27.32 11.69
C PHE A 488 -7.04 -28.22 12.85
N LEU A 489 -6.02 -27.82 13.63
CA LEU A 489 -5.51 -28.63 14.72
C LEU A 489 -6.56 -28.84 15.83
N THR A 490 -7.31 -27.79 16.17
CA THR A 490 -8.28 -27.84 17.27
C THR A 490 -9.58 -28.56 16.89
N HIS A 491 -10.15 -28.28 15.71
CA HIS A 491 -11.50 -28.74 15.37
C HIS A 491 -11.54 -29.88 14.35
N VAL A 492 -10.54 -30.00 13.47
CA VAL A 492 -10.54 -31.01 12.41
C VAL A 492 -9.66 -32.20 12.79
N ALA A 493 -8.39 -31.97 13.11
CA ALA A 493 -7.44 -33.04 13.41
C ALA A 493 -7.78 -33.81 14.69
N ALA A 494 -8.22 -33.11 15.75
CA ALA A 494 -8.65 -33.74 17.00
C ALA A 494 -9.82 -34.73 16.78
N GLU A 495 -10.76 -34.35 15.92
CA GLU A 495 -11.95 -35.13 15.60
C GLU A 495 -11.63 -36.30 14.65
N MET A 496 -10.80 -36.07 13.63
CA MET A 496 -10.32 -37.14 12.76
C MET A 496 -9.54 -38.21 13.54
N ALA A 497 -8.73 -37.80 14.52
CA ALA A 497 -8.03 -38.71 15.41
C ALA A 497 -8.99 -39.51 16.29
N ARG A 498 -10.04 -38.88 16.83
CA ARG A 498 -11.11 -39.54 17.61
C ARG A 498 -11.86 -40.59 16.79
N GLU A 499 -12.06 -40.34 15.49
CA GLU A 499 -12.73 -41.26 14.56
C GLU A 499 -11.78 -42.31 13.94
N GLY A 500 -10.49 -42.31 14.28
CA GLY A 500 -9.50 -43.23 13.72
C GLY A 500 -9.24 -43.06 12.22
N LYS A 501 -9.56 -41.88 11.66
CA LYS A 501 -9.38 -41.57 10.23
C LYS A 501 -8.02 -40.92 10.00
N ALA A 502 -7.31 -41.38 8.97
CA ALA A 502 -6.04 -40.77 8.57
C ALA A 502 -6.26 -39.35 8.04
N ILE A 503 -5.34 -38.45 8.36
CA ILE A 503 -5.27 -37.10 7.79
C ILE A 503 -4.92 -37.24 6.30
N ASP A 504 -5.81 -36.81 5.42
CA ASP A 504 -5.60 -36.83 3.97
C ASP A 504 -4.36 -36.01 3.57
N GLY A 505 -3.70 -36.38 2.48
CA GLY A 505 -2.55 -35.68 1.91
C GLY A 505 -2.83 -34.20 1.63
N ALA A 506 -4.10 -33.87 1.32
CA ALA A 506 -4.57 -32.50 1.16
C ALA A 506 -4.40 -31.65 2.43
N ALA A 507 -4.44 -32.20 3.65
CA ALA A 507 -4.30 -31.41 4.88
C ALA A 507 -2.84 -31.27 5.36
N VAL A 508 -1.89 -31.98 4.72
CA VAL A 508 -0.47 -31.98 5.11
C VAL A 508 0.16 -30.58 4.95
N HIS A 509 -0.34 -29.75 4.03
CA HIS A 509 0.19 -28.39 3.84
C HIS A 509 0.00 -27.49 5.08
N PHE A 510 -1.07 -27.67 5.87
CA PHE A 510 -1.25 -26.95 7.14
C PHE A 510 -0.19 -27.33 8.19
N LEU A 511 0.37 -28.53 8.12
CA LEU A 511 1.42 -28.99 9.03
C LEU A 511 2.83 -28.51 8.61
N GLN A 512 2.97 -27.97 7.39
CA GLN A 512 4.24 -27.66 6.74
C GLN A 512 4.57 -26.17 6.60
N ILE A 513 3.88 -25.26 7.33
CA ILE A 513 4.23 -23.82 7.36
C ILE A 513 5.77 -23.66 7.43
N ARG A 514 6.32 -23.01 6.39
CA ARG A 514 7.69 -23.12 5.86
C ARG A 514 8.75 -23.36 6.95
N ARG A 515 9.18 -24.61 7.10
CA ARG A 515 10.19 -25.02 8.11
C ARG A 515 11.64 -24.64 7.75
N ASN A 516 11.91 -24.27 6.50
CA ASN A 516 13.28 -24.18 5.97
C ASN A 516 13.81 -22.75 5.77
N VAL A 517 13.00 -21.72 6.04
CA VAL A 517 13.43 -20.33 5.90
C VAL A 517 13.50 -19.69 7.28
N SER A 518 14.59 -18.96 7.56
CA SER A 518 14.79 -18.32 8.86
C SER A 518 14.11 -16.94 8.88
N LYS A 519 13.62 -16.49 10.05
CA LYS A 519 13.12 -15.12 10.21
C LYS A 519 14.15 -14.07 9.78
N ARG A 520 15.43 -14.34 10.06
CA ARG A 520 16.57 -13.50 9.66
C ARG A 520 16.66 -13.34 8.13
N SER A 521 16.57 -14.43 7.38
CA SER A 521 16.61 -14.36 5.91
C SER A 521 15.45 -13.59 5.29
N GLU A 522 14.28 -13.59 5.93
CA GLU A 522 13.14 -12.76 5.48
C GLU A 522 13.37 -11.27 5.80
N ILE A 523 13.96 -10.94 6.96
CA ILE A 523 14.34 -9.56 7.29
C ILE A 523 15.44 -9.04 6.34
N ASP A 524 16.42 -9.87 6.01
CA ASP A 524 17.45 -9.52 5.04
C ASP A 524 16.85 -9.29 3.63
N ARG A 525 15.82 -10.06 3.24
CA ARG A 525 15.09 -9.86 1.97
C ARG A 525 14.32 -8.54 1.97
N LEU A 526 13.55 -8.24 3.02
CA LEU A 526 12.86 -6.95 3.22
C LEU A 526 13.82 -5.78 2.98
N ARG A 527 15.00 -5.81 3.59
CA ARG A 527 16.01 -4.75 3.42
C ARG A 527 16.53 -4.68 1.98
N GLY A 528 16.82 -5.83 1.37
CA GLY A 528 17.27 -5.90 -0.02
C GLY A 528 16.24 -5.36 -1.03
N SER A 529 14.95 -5.60 -0.77
CA SER A 529 13.84 -5.10 -1.61
C SER A 529 13.63 -3.58 -1.50
N HIS A 530 14.14 -2.95 -0.44
CA HIS A 530 13.86 -1.56 -0.10
C HIS A 530 15.13 -0.71 0.12
N ASP A 531 16.20 -0.94 -0.65
CA ASP A 531 17.44 -0.12 -0.64
C ASP A 531 17.28 1.27 -1.31
N ASP A 532 16.03 1.74 -1.41
CA ASP A 532 15.63 3.04 -1.92
C ASP A 532 15.64 4.09 -0.79
N ALA A 533 15.97 5.34 -1.12
CA ALA A 533 16.26 6.41 -0.15
C ALA A 533 15.03 6.93 0.64
N ASP A 534 13.85 6.35 0.47
CA ASP A 534 12.65 6.77 1.19
C ASP A 534 12.54 5.98 2.51
N PRO A 535 12.40 6.67 3.65
CA PRO A 535 12.39 6.00 4.95
C PRO A 535 11.14 5.11 5.10
N PRO A 536 11.28 3.92 5.70
CA PRO A 536 10.14 3.06 5.99
C PRO A 536 9.15 3.75 6.95
N PRO A 537 7.86 3.35 6.94
CA PRO A 537 6.86 3.89 7.86
C PRO A 537 7.30 3.83 9.32
N GLN A 538 7.19 4.98 10.00
CA GLN A 538 7.60 5.15 11.40
C GLN A 538 6.38 5.25 12.32
N GLN A 539 6.62 5.11 13.63
CA GLN A 539 5.60 5.26 14.68
C GLN A 539 4.45 4.25 14.55
N LEU A 540 4.71 3.07 13.97
CA LEU A 540 3.69 2.04 13.79
C LEU A 540 3.23 1.44 15.12
N LEU A 541 4.19 1.27 16.03
CA LEU A 541 4.01 0.63 17.33
C LEU A 541 4.32 1.62 18.45
N GLY A 542 3.63 1.52 19.58
CA GLY A 542 3.99 2.23 20.79
C GLY A 542 5.37 1.82 21.32
N PRO A 543 6.04 2.68 22.12
CA PRO A 543 7.41 2.43 22.58
C PRO A 543 7.53 1.15 23.44
N LYS A 544 6.48 0.78 24.18
CA LYS A 544 6.44 -0.48 24.96
C LYS A 544 6.42 -1.71 24.04
N CYS A 545 5.57 -1.68 23.01
CA CYS A 545 5.45 -2.77 22.05
C CYS A 545 6.75 -2.91 21.24
N LEU A 546 7.30 -1.81 20.73
CA LEU A 546 8.58 -1.83 20.01
C LEU A 546 9.73 -2.36 20.89
N ALA A 547 9.77 -2.00 22.19
CA ALA A 547 10.77 -2.50 23.11
C ALA A 547 10.75 -4.02 23.29
N ALA A 548 9.56 -4.66 23.21
CA ALA A 548 9.41 -6.10 23.34
C ALA A 548 10.07 -6.88 22.18
N TYR A 549 10.18 -6.27 21.00
CA TYR A 549 10.73 -6.90 19.80
C TYR A 549 12.12 -6.39 19.40
N ARG A 550 12.79 -5.65 20.28
CA ARG A 550 14.15 -5.12 20.06
C ARG A 550 15.15 -6.18 19.64
N SER A 551 15.10 -7.38 20.23
CA SER A 551 16.00 -8.47 19.86
C SER A 551 15.92 -8.86 18.37
N GLN A 552 14.77 -8.62 17.72
CA GLN A 552 14.59 -8.86 16.28
C GLN A 552 15.04 -7.67 15.43
N SER A 553 14.91 -6.43 15.92
CA SER A 553 15.21 -5.22 15.15
C SER A 553 16.60 -4.63 15.36
N ASP A 554 17.17 -4.74 16.57
CA ASP A 554 18.45 -4.12 16.97
C ASP A 554 19.67 -4.52 16.10
N PRO A 555 19.73 -5.74 15.51
CA PRO A 555 20.81 -6.08 14.59
C PRO A 555 20.81 -5.29 13.27
N TYR A 556 19.74 -4.53 13.00
CA TYR A 556 19.49 -3.85 11.72
C TYR A 556 19.46 -2.33 11.89
N ASP A 557 19.35 -1.62 10.76
CA ASP A 557 19.17 -0.17 10.75
C ASP A 557 17.92 0.21 11.55
N SER A 558 18.07 1.16 12.49
CA SER A 558 17.00 1.58 13.40
C SER A 558 15.79 2.17 12.68
N SER A 559 15.94 2.66 11.45
CA SER A 559 14.83 3.09 10.61
C SER A 559 13.86 1.93 10.32
N PHE A 560 14.34 0.70 10.18
CA PHE A 560 13.48 -0.47 9.90
C PHE A 560 12.82 -1.08 11.14
N ALA A 561 13.11 -0.57 12.34
CA ALA A 561 12.69 -1.23 13.59
C ALA A 561 11.17 -1.43 13.69
N HIS A 562 10.38 -0.44 13.28
CA HIS A 562 8.93 -0.52 13.30
C HIS A 562 8.37 -1.54 12.30
N VAL A 563 8.86 -1.55 11.05
CA VAL A 563 8.38 -2.47 10.01
C VAL A 563 8.81 -3.91 10.27
N ILE A 564 9.98 -4.13 10.87
CA ILE A 564 10.44 -5.47 11.31
C ILE A 564 9.59 -5.98 12.47
N ALA A 565 9.27 -5.13 13.46
CA ALA A 565 8.55 -5.54 14.66
C ALA A 565 7.04 -5.75 14.43
N ALA A 566 6.42 -5.03 13.50
CA ALA A 566 4.97 -5.04 13.27
C ALA A 566 4.35 -6.45 13.08
N PRO A 567 4.87 -7.35 12.21
CA PRO A 567 4.28 -8.67 12.07
C PRO A 567 4.40 -9.53 13.33
N PHE A 568 5.45 -9.38 14.13
CA PHE A 568 5.58 -10.09 15.41
C PHE A 568 4.57 -9.58 16.45
N ALA A 569 4.36 -8.27 16.51
CA ALA A 569 3.33 -7.67 17.36
C ALA A 569 1.93 -8.18 16.99
N ILE A 570 1.65 -8.31 15.69
CA ILE A 570 0.39 -8.86 15.18
C ILE A 570 0.23 -10.34 15.54
N VAL A 571 1.29 -11.14 15.47
CA VAL A 571 1.28 -12.54 15.94
C VAL A 571 0.90 -12.62 17.42
N ASP A 572 1.57 -11.86 18.29
CA ASP A 572 1.28 -11.91 19.72
C ASP A 572 -0.13 -11.38 20.04
N HIS A 573 -0.64 -10.41 19.28
CA HIS A 573 -2.03 -9.98 19.36
C HIS A 573 -3.02 -11.04 18.94
N ALA A 574 -2.83 -11.64 17.76
CA ALA A 574 -3.69 -12.70 17.25
C ALA A 574 -3.72 -13.91 18.21
N CYS A 575 -2.58 -14.23 18.83
CA CYS A 575 -2.46 -15.29 19.82
C CYS A 575 -2.92 -14.92 21.25
N GLY A 576 -3.35 -13.67 21.49
CA GLY A 576 -3.80 -13.21 22.81
C GLY A 576 -2.68 -13.02 23.86
N ARG A 577 -1.42 -12.96 23.43
CA ARG A 577 -0.25 -12.74 24.31
C ARG A 577 -0.01 -11.26 24.60
N PHE A 578 -0.34 -10.39 23.65
CA PHE A 578 -0.18 -8.94 23.78
C PHE A 578 -1.29 -8.19 23.05
N THR A 579 -2.06 -7.34 23.73
CA THR A 579 -3.15 -6.60 23.07
C THR A 579 -2.62 -5.28 22.49
N LEU A 580 -2.66 -5.17 21.16
CA LEU A 580 -2.47 -3.91 20.45
C LEU A 580 -3.74 -3.05 20.53
N ASP A 581 -3.56 -1.75 20.64
CA ASP A 581 -4.70 -0.82 20.54
C ASP A 581 -5.19 -0.68 19.08
N GLU A 582 -6.38 -0.11 18.89
CA GLU A 582 -6.98 0.03 17.56
C GLU A 582 -6.11 0.84 16.59
N LYS A 583 -5.36 1.81 17.10
CA LYS A 583 -4.49 2.67 16.30
C LYS A 583 -3.23 1.93 15.87
N GLU A 584 -2.64 1.13 16.76
CA GLU A 584 -1.51 0.24 16.46
C GLU A 584 -1.93 -0.83 15.44
N LEU A 585 -3.10 -1.44 15.61
CA LEU A 585 -3.63 -2.41 14.63
C LEU A 585 -3.78 -1.83 13.24
N ARG A 586 -4.39 -0.63 13.14
CA ARG A 586 -4.50 0.10 11.87
C ARG A 586 -3.14 0.44 11.29
N ARG A 587 -2.15 0.79 12.11
CA ARG A 587 -0.78 1.13 11.66
C ARG A 587 0.05 -0.09 11.27
N CYS A 588 -0.20 -1.27 11.83
CA CYS A 588 0.43 -2.50 11.39
C CYS A 588 0.07 -2.86 9.95
N ARG A 589 -1.10 -2.42 9.46
CA ARG A 589 -1.44 -2.46 8.03
C ARG A 589 -0.45 -1.68 7.17
N ASP A 590 0.07 -0.55 7.65
CA ASP A 590 1.05 0.26 6.91
C ASP A 590 2.36 -0.51 6.70
N ALA A 591 2.75 -1.37 7.66
CA ALA A 591 3.88 -2.29 7.47
C ALA A 591 3.58 -3.36 6.41
N TRP A 592 2.36 -3.91 6.40
CA TRP A 592 1.93 -4.85 5.36
C TRP A 592 1.90 -4.18 3.97
N LEU A 593 1.46 -2.92 3.86
CA LEU A 593 1.48 -2.17 2.60
C LEU A 593 2.88 -1.82 2.11
N TYR A 594 3.81 -1.65 3.06
CA TYR A 594 5.21 -1.39 2.76
C TYR A 594 5.86 -2.61 2.10
N ASP A 595 5.76 -3.77 2.74
CA ASP A 595 6.27 -5.05 2.23
C ASP A 595 5.31 -6.22 2.59
N PRO A 596 4.38 -6.56 1.68
CA PRO A 596 3.43 -7.66 1.91
C PRO A 596 4.13 -9.03 2.01
N GLU A 597 5.19 -9.26 1.22
CA GLU A 597 5.87 -10.56 1.15
C GLU A 597 6.53 -10.91 2.49
N TYR A 598 7.21 -9.94 3.09
CA TYR A 598 7.80 -10.07 4.42
C TYR A 598 6.71 -10.36 5.46
N PHE A 599 5.62 -9.60 5.44
CA PHE A 599 4.54 -9.73 6.40
C PHE A 599 3.82 -11.09 6.29
N GLU A 600 3.53 -11.52 5.05
CA GLU A 600 2.91 -12.81 4.72
C GLU A 600 3.79 -14.01 5.07
N ALA A 601 5.11 -13.85 5.07
CA ALA A 601 6.03 -14.88 5.52
C ALA A 601 6.09 -14.98 7.06
N ILE A 602 6.25 -13.84 7.75
CA ILE A 602 6.52 -13.83 9.19
C ILE A 602 5.29 -14.21 10.03
N VAL A 603 4.10 -13.73 9.67
CA VAL A 603 2.90 -13.96 10.50
C VAL A 603 2.58 -15.46 10.67
N PRO A 604 2.49 -16.27 9.60
CA PRO A 604 2.26 -17.71 9.74
C PRO A 604 3.36 -18.42 10.53
N MET A 605 4.63 -18.05 10.32
CA MET A 605 5.76 -18.63 11.05
C MET A 605 5.67 -18.37 12.55
N GLY A 606 5.34 -17.12 12.92
CA GLY A 606 5.19 -16.73 14.32
C GLY A 606 4.04 -17.46 15.01
N ILE A 607 2.87 -17.52 14.37
CA ILE A 607 1.71 -18.26 14.93
C ILE A 607 2.03 -19.75 15.07
N ASP A 608 2.70 -20.37 14.10
CA ASP A 608 3.08 -21.78 14.18
C ASP A 608 4.01 -22.06 15.37
N GLU A 609 5.01 -21.21 15.63
CA GLU A 609 5.87 -21.32 16.80
C GLU A 609 5.08 -21.22 18.11
N VAL A 610 4.11 -20.30 18.18
CA VAL A 610 3.21 -20.17 19.35
C VAL A 610 2.43 -21.46 19.58
N LEU A 611 1.80 -22.00 18.53
CA LEU A 611 1.00 -23.23 18.61
C LEU A 611 1.85 -24.43 19.05
N ARG A 612 3.09 -24.56 18.55
CA ARG A 612 4.01 -25.63 18.98
C ARG A 612 4.44 -25.47 20.44
N GLY A 613 4.66 -24.23 20.89
CA GLY A 613 4.99 -23.94 22.29
C GLY A 613 3.90 -24.41 23.26
N PHE A 614 2.62 -24.27 22.88
CA PHE A 614 1.50 -24.79 23.67
C PHE A 614 1.44 -26.33 23.68
N ALA A 615 1.78 -27.00 22.57
CA ALA A 615 1.83 -28.46 22.51
C ALA A 615 2.96 -29.04 23.38
N GLY A 616 4.17 -28.45 23.34
CA GLY A 616 5.33 -28.93 24.09
C GLY A 616 5.29 -28.66 25.59
N SER A 617 4.51 -27.68 26.06
CA SER A 617 4.32 -27.40 27.49
C SER A 617 3.25 -28.28 28.16
N GLY A 618 2.43 -28.99 27.36
CA GLY A 618 1.42 -29.94 27.83
C GLY A 618 1.95 -31.33 28.24
N GLU A 619 3.16 -31.71 27.81
CA GLU A 619 3.76 -33.02 28.16
C GLU A 619 4.35 -33.07 29.59
N GLY A 620 4.35 -31.95 30.33
CA GLY A 620 4.77 -31.90 31.74
C GLY A 620 3.64 -31.98 32.78
N ARG A 621 2.38 -32.10 32.34
CA ARG A 621 1.20 -32.27 33.20
C ARG A 621 0.24 -33.30 32.61
N ARG A 622 0.67 -34.54 32.54
CA ARG A 622 -0.21 -35.71 32.52
C ARG A 622 0.33 -36.76 33.48
#